data_AF-A0A843HIF9-F1
#
_entry.id   AF-A0A843HIF9-F1
#
_cell.length_a   1.000
_cell.length_b   1.000
_cell.length_c   1.000
_cell.angle_alpha   90.00
_cell.angle_beta   90.00
_cell.angle_gamma   90.00
#
_symmetry.space_group_name_H-M   'P 1'
#
loop_
_entity.id
_entity.type
_entity.pdbx_description
1 polymer ?
#
loop_
_entity_poly.entity_id
_entity_poly.type
_entity_poly.pdbx_seq_one_letter_code
_entity_poly.pdbx_strand_id
1 'polypeptide(L)' 'MKKIVFRYKDQYSHGQWNIQECIVENREECIEIYGLKKDPNVYDWEIISEEEVK' A
#
# COMPACT_ATOMS: atom_id res chain seq x y z
N MET A 1 14.17 3.97 -8.16
CA MET A 1 13.46 3.22 -7.11
C MET A 1 13.01 4.12 -5.96
N LYS A 2 11.81 3.84 -5.45
CA LYS A 2 11.15 4.49 -4.32
C LYS A 2 10.78 3.43 -3.30
N LYS A 3 11.05 3.72 -2.03
CA LYS A 3 10.55 2.96 -0.89
C LYS A 3 9.26 3.62 -0.43
N ILE A 4 8.16 2.87 -0.46
CA ILE A 4 6.86 3.34 -0.01
C ILE A 4 6.42 2.45 1.14
N VAL A 5 6.06 3.08 2.25
CA VAL A 5 5.43 2.43 3.40
C VAL A 5 3.97 2.85 3.41
N PHE A 6 3.07 1.90 3.50
CA PHE A 6 1.64 2.16 3.53
C PHE A 6 0.97 1.25 4.56
N ARG A 7 -0.20 1.67 5.04
CA ARG A 7 -1.09 0.79 5.80
C ARG A 7 -2.34 0.48 5.00
N TYR A 8 -2.89 -0.70 5.21
CA TYR A 8 -4.11 -1.16 4.57
C TYR A 8 -4.98 -1.97 5.54
N LYS A 9 -6.29 -1.98 5.29
CA LYS A 9 -7.23 -2.94 5.84
C LYS A 9 -7.83 -3.70 4.68
N ASP A 10 -7.82 -5.02 4.77
CA ASP A 10 -8.58 -5.87 3.88
C ASP A 10 -9.69 -6.61 4.64
N GLN A 11 -10.52 -7.33 3.88
CA GLN A 11 -11.59 -8.18 4.41
C GLN A 11 -11.11 -9.27 5.40
N TYR A 12 -9.82 -9.63 5.37
CA TYR A 12 -9.22 -10.65 6.25
C TYR A 12 -8.58 -10.04 7.49
N SER A 13 -8.37 -8.72 7.50
CA SER A 13 -7.69 -7.99 8.58
C SER A 13 -8.60 -7.77 9.80
N HIS A 14 -9.87 -8.20 9.75
CA HIS A 14 -10.86 -7.98 10.81
C HIS A 14 -10.94 -6.51 11.27
N GLY A 15 -10.79 -5.57 10.34
CA GLY A 15 -10.79 -4.13 10.61
C GLY A 15 -9.49 -3.58 11.23
N GLN A 16 -8.46 -4.41 11.40
CA GLN A 16 -7.14 -4.00 11.85
C GLN A 16 -6.32 -3.44 10.68
N TRP A 17 -5.47 -2.45 10.98
CA TRP A 17 -4.52 -1.93 10.02
C TRP A 17 -3.28 -2.83 9.97
N ASN A 18 -2.90 -3.24 8.77
CA ASN A 18 -1.62 -3.87 8.48
C ASN A 18 -0.69 -2.85 7.84
N ILE A 19 0.60 -2.91 8.19
CA ILE A 19 1.64 -2.07 7.58
C ILE A 19 2.43 -2.93 6.60
N GLN A 20 2.70 -2.37 5.42
CA GLN A 20 3.55 -3.00 4.42
C GLN A 20 4.52 -2.00 3.81
N GLU A 21 5.57 -2.54 3.21
CA GLU A 21 6.54 -1.78 2.44
C GLU A 21 6.70 -2.35 1.02
N CYS A 22 7.03 -1.48 0.08
CA CYS A 22 7.36 -1.82 -1.29
C CYS A 22 8.52 -0.95 -1.78
N ILE A 23 9.42 -1.56 -2.55
CA ILE A 23 10.52 -0.87 -3.24
C ILE A 23 10.29 -1.06 -4.74
N VAL A 24 9.84 0.00 -5.41
CA VAL A 24 9.33 -0.03 -6.79
C VAL A 24 9.78 1.22 -7.55
N GLU A 25 9.56 1.32 -8.86
CA GLU A 25 9.97 2.53 -9.59
C GLU A 25 9.03 3.71 -9.35
N ASN A 26 7.75 3.45 -9.09
CA ASN A 26 6.76 4.48 -8.81
C ASN A 26 5.64 3.98 -7.90
N ARG A 27 4.85 4.94 -7.36
CA ARG A 27 3.73 4.65 -6.46
C ARG A 27 2.66 3.74 -7.06
N GLU A 28 2.38 3.91 -8.35
CA GLU A 28 1.30 3.18 -9.01
C GLU A 28 1.60 1.67 -9.09
N GLU A 29 2.86 1.33 -9.32
CA GLU A 29 3.35 -0.06 -9.28
C GLU A 29 3.12 -0.71 -7.91
N CYS A 30 3.41 0.00 -6.81
CA CYS A 30 3.15 -0.52 -5.47
C CYS A 30 1.66 -0.79 -5.22
N ILE A 31 0.79 0.15 -5.64
CA ILE A 31 -0.66 0.02 -5.53
C ILE A 31 -1.17 -1.19 -6.33
N GLU A 32 -0.60 -1.45 -7.50
CA GLU A 32 -0.97 -2.59 -8.36
C GLU A 32 -0.52 -3.93 -7.78
N ILE A 33 0.73 -4.04 -7.32
CA ILE A 33 1.27 -5.25 -6.69
C ILE A 33 0.41 -5.67 -5.49
N TYR A 34 0.04 -4.70 -4.65
CA TYR A 34 -0.77 -4.95 -3.46
C TYR A 34 -2.27 -4.93 -3.71
N GLY A 35 -2.71 -4.73 -4.96
CA GLY A 35 -4.12 -4.73 -5.32
C GLY A 35 -4.96 -3.65 -4.64
N LEU A 36 -4.35 -2.55 -4.18
CA LEU A 36 -5.00 -1.46 -3.46
C LEU A 36 -5.95 -0.62 -4.34
N LYS A 37 -5.90 -0.81 -5.67
CA LYS A 37 -6.87 -0.27 -6.63
C LYS A 37 -8.23 -1.01 -6.60
N LYS A 38 -8.33 -2.16 -5.92
CA LYS A 38 -9.58 -2.94 -5.86
C LYS A 38 -10.56 -2.25 -4.92
N ASP A 39 -11.82 -2.17 -5.38
CA ASP A 39 -13.01 -1.60 -4.73
C ASP A 39 -12.76 -0.80 -3.42
N PRO A 40 -12.90 0.54 -3.43
CA PRO A 40 -12.68 1.38 -2.24
C PRO A 40 -13.66 1.07 -1.08
N ASN A 41 -14.70 0.27 -1.30
CA ASN A 41 -15.61 -0.18 -0.24
C ASN A 41 -15.11 -1.43 0.49
N VAL A 42 -14.09 -2.11 -0.03
CA VAL A 42 -13.56 -3.38 0.51
C VAL A 42 -12.16 -3.20 1.10
N TYR A 43 -11.42 -2.19 0.63
CA TYR A 43 -10.02 -1.95 1.02
C TYR A 43 -9.82 -0.49 1.43
N ASP A 44 -9.48 -0.26 2.69
CA ASP A 44 -8.98 1.03 3.16
C ASP A 44 -7.45 1.02 3.06
N TRP A 45 -6.84 2.08 2.54
CA TRP A 45 -5.39 2.21 2.55
C TRP A 45 -4.93 3.66 2.58
N GLU A 46 -3.73 3.87 3.10
CA GLU A 46 -3.06 5.17 3.04
C GLU A 46 -1.54 5.02 3.03
N ILE A 47 -0.86 5.95 2.37
CA ILE A 47 0.60 6.02 2.39
C ILE A 47 1.04 6.69 3.69
N ILE A 48 1.97 6.03 4.37
CA ILE A 48 2.62 6.51 5.59
C ILE A 48 3.88 7.30 5.22
N SER A 49 4.70 6.76 4.33
CA SER A 49 5.91 7.44 3.84
C SER A 49 6.24 7.04 2.41
N GLU A 50 6.90 7.95 1.69
CA GLU A 50 7.46 7.72 0.36
C GLU A 50 8.86 8.37 0.33
N GLU A 51 9.88 7.56 0.06
CA GLU A 51 11.30 7.97 0.05
C GLU A 51 11.97 7.49 -1.24
N GLU A 52 12.82 8.32 -1.85
CA GLU A 52 13.66 7.88 -2.97
C GLU A 52 14.84 7.05 -2.46
N VAL A 53 15.03 5.86 -3.03
CA VAL A 53 16.16 4.98 -2.71
C VAL A 53 17.14 5.04 -3.87
N LYS A 54 18.37 5.48 -3.58
CA LYS A 54 19.48 5.56 -4.53
C LYS A 54 20.19 4.23 -4.67
#